data_AF-A0A8T7CQ06-F1
#
_entry.id   AF-A0A8T7CQ06-F1
#
_cell.length_a   1.000
_cell.length_b   1.000
_cell.length_c   1.000
_cell.angle_alpha   90.00
_cell.angle_beta   90.00
_cell.angle_gamma   90.00
#
_symmetry.space_group_name_H-M   'P 1'
#
loop_
_entity.id
_entity.type
_entity.pdbx_description
1 polymer ?
#
loop_
_entity_poly.entity_id
_entity_poly.type
_entity_poly.pdbx_seq_one_letter_code
_entity_poly.pdbx_strand_id
1 'polypeptide(L)' 'MRRKKFCQALCGEVLSISGDGSQTRSFCRAEDLIDARVRLMEASDDSFSGPVKVGKPAEFSIG' A
#
# COMPACT_ATOMS: atom_id res chain seq x y z
N MET A 1 19.59 -2.94 -9.13
CA MET A 1 18.31 -3.21 -8.43
C MET A 1 18.62 -3.54 -6.98
N ARG A 2 18.09 -2.80 -6.00
CA ARG A 2 18.35 -3.05 -4.55
C ARG A 2 17.33 -4.06 -4.00
N ARG A 3 17.75 -4.91 -3.06
CA ARG A 3 16.88 -5.92 -2.41
C ARG A 3 15.78 -5.24 -1.59
N LYS A 4 14.61 -5.87 -1.49
CA LYS A 4 13.50 -5.39 -0.64
C LYS A 4 13.88 -5.54 0.85
N LYS A 5 13.44 -4.60 1.68
CA LYS A 5 13.83 -4.48 3.11
C LYS A 5 13.63 -5.76 3.93
N PHE A 6 12.53 -6.49 3.71
CA PHE A 6 12.28 -7.75 4.41
C PHE A 6 13.37 -8.79 4.12
N CYS A 7 13.81 -8.91 2.85
CA CYS A 7 14.92 -9.79 2.49
C CYS A 7 16.23 -9.34 3.14
N GLN A 8 16.49 -8.03 3.20
CA GLN A 8 17.67 -7.49 3.89
C GLN A 8 17.67 -7.90 5.38
N ALA A 9 16.54 -7.71 6.07
CA ALA A 9 16.38 -8.12 7.47
C ALA A 9 16.65 -9.62 7.67
N LEU A 10 16.05 -10.47 6.84
CA LEU A 10 16.23 -11.92 6.91
C LEU A 10 17.67 -12.38 6.64
N CYS A 11 18.41 -11.63 5.83
CA CYS A 11 19.81 -11.91 5.54
C CYS A 11 20.79 -11.24 6.53
N GLY A 12 20.30 -10.54 7.56
CA GLY A 12 21.15 -9.78 8.49
C GLY A 12 21.86 -8.59 7.85
N GLU A 13 21.37 -8.13 6.69
CA GLU A 13 21.90 -6.96 5.99
C GLU A 13 21.37 -5.67 6.62
N VAL A 14 22.16 -4.59 6.53
CA VAL A 14 21.71 -3.25 6.92
C VAL A 14 20.48 -2.85 6.11
N LEU A 15 19.43 -2.39 6.79
CA LEU A 15 18.20 -1.96 6.17
C LEU A 15 18.40 -0.65 5.40
N SER A 16 18.17 -0.71 4.10
CA SER A 16 18.27 0.49 3.27
C SER A 16 17.01 1.37 3.38
N ILE A 17 17.22 2.64 3.75
CA ILE A 17 16.20 3.70 3.72
C ILE A 17 16.54 4.65 2.57
N SER A 18 15.54 5.01 1.78
CA SER A 18 15.70 6.03 0.72
C SER A 18 15.40 7.41 1.31
N GLY A 19 16.29 8.38 1.09
CA GLY A 19 16.16 9.69 1.71
C GLY A 19 16.39 9.64 3.21
N ASP A 20 15.67 10.46 3.95
CA ASP A 20 15.76 10.58 5.42
C ASP A 20 14.76 9.69 6.17
N GLY A 21 13.87 8.98 5.47
CA GLY A 21 12.86 8.12 6.07
C GLY A 21 11.60 8.83 6.57
N SER A 22 11.52 10.16 6.45
CA SER A 22 10.37 10.97 6.89
C SER A 22 9.14 10.81 6.01
N GLN A 23 9.29 10.24 4.81
CA GLN A 23 8.19 10.05 3.88
C GLN A 23 7.12 9.10 4.46
N THR A 24 5.87 9.54 4.42
CA THR A 24 4.74 8.75 4.92
C THR A 24 4.05 7.98 3.80
N ARG A 25 3.50 6.81 4.11
CA ARG A 25 2.60 6.07 3.22
C ARG A 25 1.48 5.43 4.03
N SER A 26 0.31 5.32 3.40
CA SER A 26 -0.76 4.46 3.87
C SER A 26 -0.50 3.02 3.44
N PHE A 27 -0.32 2.13 4.41
CA PHE A 27 -0.16 0.70 4.17
C PHE A 27 -1.52 0.00 4.24
N CYS A 28 -1.88 -0.65 3.13
CA CYS A 28 -3.16 -1.35 2.99
C CYS A 28 -2.90 -2.83 2.79
N ARG A 29 -3.74 -3.67 3.41
CA ARG A 29 -3.71 -5.11 3.16
C ARG A 29 -4.10 -5.40 1.72
N ALA A 30 -3.46 -6.39 1.11
CA ALA A 30 -3.76 -6.77 -0.27
C ALA A 30 -5.20 -7.31 -0.39
N GLU A 31 -5.69 -8.03 0.61
CA GLU A 31 -7.05 -8.56 0.61
C GLU A 31 -8.10 -7.45 0.56
N ASP A 32 -7.91 -6.36 1.32
CA ASP A 32 -8.81 -5.21 1.34
C ASP A 32 -8.90 -4.53 -0.04
N LEU A 33 -7.77 -4.45 -0.75
CA LEU A 33 -7.73 -3.87 -2.10
C LEU A 33 -8.47 -4.74 -3.12
N ILE A 34 -8.35 -6.07 -3.01
CA ILE A 34 -9.03 -7.01 -3.90
C ILE A 34 -10.54 -6.97 -3.64
N ASP A 35 -10.97 -7.03 -2.39
CA ASP A 35 -12.38 -6.96 -2.01
C ASP A 35 -13.03 -5.66 -2.51
N ALA A 36 -12.39 -4.51 -2.31
CA ALA A 36 -12.87 -3.24 -2.83
C ALA A 36 -12.98 -3.24 -4.36
N ARG A 37 -12.02 -3.85 -5.07
CA ARG A 37 -12.04 -3.94 -6.53
C ARG A 37 -13.22 -4.80 -7.02
N VAL A 38 -13.48 -5.94 -6.37
CA VAL A 38 -14.61 -6.82 -6.70
C VAL A 38 -15.93 -6.09 -6.50
N ARG A 39 -16.13 -5.44 -5.34
CA ARG A 39 -17.34 -4.66 -5.06
C ARG A 39 -17.58 -3.52 -6.05
N LEU A 40 -16.51 -2.87 -6.50
CA LEU A 40 -16.61 -1.83 -7.54
C LEU A 40 -17.04 -2.40 -8.90
N MET A 41 -16.71 -3.66 -9.20
CA MET A 41 -17.15 -4.33 -10.44
C MET A 41 -18.58 -4.87 -10.33
N GLU A 42 -19.01 -5.29 -9.13
CA GLU A 42 -20.36 -5.78 -8.86
C GLU A 42 -21.39 -4.65 -8.71
N ALA A 43 -20.94 -3.44 -8.41
CA ALA A 43 -21.77 -2.24 -8.37
C ALA A 43 -22.42 -2.04 -9.74
N SER A 44 -23.66 -2.49 -9.86
CA SER A 44 -24.41 -2.67 -11.11
C SER A 44 -25.19 -1.41 -11.51
N ASP A 45 -24.96 -0.32 -10.81
CA ASP A 45 -25.79 0.87 -10.86
C ASP A 45 -25.06 1.96 -11.67
N ASP A 46 -25.64 2.38 -12.79
CA ASP A 46 -25.17 3.48 -13.67
C ASP A 46 -25.05 4.83 -12.91
N SER A 47 -25.43 4.87 -11.64
CA SER A 47 -25.46 6.05 -10.77
C SER A 47 -24.08 6.55 -10.36
N PHE A 48 -23.02 5.73 -10.45
CA PHE A 48 -21.67 6.16 -10.09
C PHE A 48 -20.56 5.62 -11.01
N SER A 49 -19.95 6.51 -11.79
CA SER A 49 -18.75 6.24 -12.61
C SER A 49 -17.65 7.27 -12.32
N GLY A 50 -17.21 7.31 -11.05
CA GLY A 50 -16.19 8.26 -10.58
C GLY A 50 -14.93 7.58 -10.02
N PRO A 51 -13.81 8.31 -9.89
CA PRO A 51 -12.63 7.79 -9.23
C PRO A 51 -12.91 7.50 -7.74
N VAL A 52 -12.47 6.34 -7.27
CA VAL A 52 -12.60 5.92 -5.87
C VAL A 52 -11.21 5.71 -5.29
N LYS A 53 -10.93 6.37 -4.16
CA LYS A 53 -9.75 6.06 -3.35
C LYS A 53 -10.03 4.82 -2.53
N VAL A 54 -9.18 3.82 -2.67
CA VAL A 54 -9.20 2.61 -1.84
C VAL A 54 -7.92 2.58 -1.03
N GLY A 55 -8.05 2.52 0.29
CA GLY A 55 -6.92 2.41 1.19
C GLY A 55 -7.30 2.60 2.66
N LYS A 56 -6.29 2.79 3.51
CA LYS A 56 -6.46 3.07 4.94
C LYS A 56 -6.17 4.56 5.22
N PRO A 57 -6.85 5.19 6.19
CA PRO A 57 -6.58 6.59 6.55
C PRO A 57 -5.28 6.76 7.35
N ALA A 58 -4.77 5.68 7.96
CA ALA A 58 -3.55 5.72 8.73
C ALA A 58 -2.32 5.81 7.81
N GLU A 59 -1.38 6.67 8.17
CA GLU A 59 -0.09 6.83 7.51
C GLU A 59 1.05 6.54 8.47
N PHE A 60 2.16 6.05 7.92
CA PHE A 60 3.36 5.68 8.68
C PHE A 60 4.61 6.19 7.98
N SER A 61 5.56 6.74 8.77
CA SER A 61 6.92 7.02 8.32
C SER A 61 7.76 5.74 8.25
N ILE A 62 8.91 5.82 7.59
CA ILE A 62 9.86 4.70 7.46
C ILE A 62 10.96 4.76 8.51
N GLY A 63 11.41 5.98 8.86
CA GLY A 63 12.41 6.24 9.89
C GLY A 63 11.87 6.09 11.30
#